data_AF-A0A2W0DMX0-F1
#
_entry.id   AF-A0A2W0DMX0-F1
#
_cell.length_a   1.000
_cell.length_b   1.000
_cell.length_c   1.000
_cell.angle_alpha   90.00
_cell.angle_beta   90.00
_cell.angle_gamma   90.00
#
_symmetry.space_group_name_H-M   'P 1'
#
loop_
_entity.id
_entity.type
_entity.pdbx_description
1 polymer ?
#
loop_
_entity_poly.entity_id
_entity_poly.type
_entity_poly.pdbx_seq_one_letter_code
_entity_poly.pdbx_strand_id
1 'polypeptide(L)'
;MLTLDFAESDELRAVLITLRAVDQTIAKRIRKSTQSELGPEWTEAVRGRTNTRLEVVALGNTARTSVSSNGITLKAATVGRRLTRGFDPKAMYAGVEFGANRNEKTTYQARSSKGKNYSVTRRTKAMLPARRRSGPVYGAAAEMIPRAAALWTQITVLTIAEAAEGKKGD
;
A
#
# COMPACT_ATOMS: atom_id res chain seq x y z
N MET A 1 -0.13 -6.84 0.20
CA MET A 1 0.59 -6.16 1.29
C MET A 1 2.06 -6.30 0.99
N LEU A 2 2.81 -5.20 0.92
CA LEU A 2 4.26 -5.26 0.69
C LEU A 2 4.94 -4.92 2.02
N THR A 3 5.76 -5.85 2.50
CA THR A 3 6.58 -5.71 3.69
C THR A 3 8.02 -5.55 3.24
N LEU A 4 8.71 -4.57 3.80
CA LEU A 4 10.14 -4.47 3.66
C LEU A 4 10.77 -5.62 4.46
N ASP A 5 11.48 -6.52 3.77
CA ASP A 5 12.36 -7.47 4.41
C ASP A 5 13.73 -6.83 4.57
N PHE A 6 14.16 -6.70 5.82
CA PHE A 6 15.41 -6.05 6.20
C PHE A 6 16.52 -7.07 6.47
N ALA A 7 16.29 -8.35 6.15
CA ALA A 7 17.25 -9.41 6.41
C ALA A 7 18.56 -9.25 5.64
N GLU A 8 18.57 -8.57 4.48
CA GLU A 8 19.76 -8.48 3.62
C GLU A 8 20.70 -7.28 3.94
N SER A 9 20.27 -6.30 4.74
CA SER A 9 21.11 -5.14 5.13
C SER A 9 21.34 -5.11 6.64
N ASP A 10 22.60 -5.18 7.04
CA ASP A 10 23.00 -5.15 8.44
C ASP A 10 22.69 -3.79 9.09
N GLU A 11 22.71 -2.70 8.32
CA GLU A 11 22.37 -1.36 8.78
C GLU A 11 20.88 -1.26 9.13
N LEU A 12 20.00 -1.79 8.28
CA LEU A 12 18.56 -1.79 8.55
C LEU A 12 18.19 -2.74 9.69
N ARG A 13 18.93 -3.85 9.82
CA ARG A 13 18.82 -4.76 10.97
C ARG A 13 19.28 -4.09 12.27
N ALA A 14 20.36 -3.31 12.24
CA ALA A 14 20.83 -2.55 13.39
C ALA A 14 19.79 -1.51 13.83
N VAL A 15 19.17 -0.81 12.88
CA VAL A 15 18.05 0.13 13.16
C VAL A 15 16.88 -0.59 13.85
N LEU A 16 16.49 -1.77 13.36
CA LEU A 16 15.43 -2.60 13.98
C LEU A 16 15.76 -3.02 15.41
N ILE A 17 16.99 -3.52 15.64
CA ILE A 17 17.45 -3.93 16.97
C ILE A 17 17.44 -2.71 17.91
N THR A 18 17.95 -1.58 17.43
CA THR A 18 18.00 -0.33 18.19
C THR A 18 16.58 0.13 18.57
N LEU A 19 15.64 0.13 17.64
CA LEU A 19 14.23 0.48 17.90
C LEU A 19 13.52 -0.45 18.89
N ARG A 20 13.99 -1.70 19.01
CA ARG A 20 13.50 -2.65 20.02
C ARG A 20 14.14 -2.44 21.40
N ALA A 21 15.36 -1.93 21.45
CA ALA A 21 16.10 -1.66 22.68
C ALA A 21 15.78 -0.29 23.30
N VAL A 22 15.41 0.69 22.47
CA VAL A 22 15.10 2.05 22.88
C VAL A 22 13.75 2.13 23.63
N ASP A 23 13.64 3.10 24.55
CA ASP A 23 12.41 3.36 25.31
C ASP A 23 11.17 3.53 24.41
N GLN A 24 10.03 3.05 24.90
CA GLN A 24 8.78 3.06 24.15
C GLN A 24 8.33 4.47 23.73
N THR A 25 8.68 5.50 24.51
CA THR A 25 8.36 6.90 24.22
C THR A 25 9.13 7.40 23.00
N ILE A 26 10.44 7.11 22.94
CA ILE A 26 11.29 7.47 21.81
C ILE A 26 10.87 6.67 20.57
N ALA A 27 10.63 5.36 20.72
CA ALA A 27 10.16 4.52 19.63
C ALA A 27 8.81 5.01 19.06
N LYS A 28 7.90 5.50 19.92
CA LYS A 28 6.63 6.10 19.50
C LYS A 28 6.85 7.42 18.74
N ARG A 29 7.79 8.27 19.17
CA ARG A 29 8.15 9.51 18.47
C ARG A 29 8.68 9.21 17.07
N ILE A 30 9.63 8.28 16.95
CA ILE A 30 10.18 7.84 15.65
C ILE A 30 9.05 7.38 14.72
N ARG A 31 8.19 6.46 15.19
CA ARG A 31 7.08 5.94 14.36
C ARG A 31 6.14 7.04 13.90
N LYS A 32 5.79 7.98 14.79
CA LYS A 32 4.90 9.10 14.48
C LYS A 32 5.51 10.02 13.42
N SER A 33 6.79 10.39 13.57
CA SER A 33 7.51 11.24 12.60
C SER A 33 7.65 10.55 11.25
N THR A 34 8.09 9.28 11.23
CA THR A 34 8.18 8.50 9.98
C THR A 34 6.83 8.38 9.30
N GLN A 35 5.75 8.15 10.06
CA GLN A 35 4.41 8.05 9.48
C GLN A 35 3.89 9.39 8.93
N SER A 36 4.19 10.52 9.60
CA SER A 36 3.74 11.84 9.13
C SER A 36 4.41 12.26 7.83
N GLU A 37 5.66 11.86 7.62
CA GLU A 37 6.41 12.21 6.40
C GLU A 37 6.12 11.22 5.26
N LEU A 38 6.21 9.92 5.53
CA LEU A 38 6.06 8.88 4.50
C LEU A 38 4.60 8.69 4.04
N GLY A 39 3.63 8.96 4.91
CA GLY A 39 2.21 8.73 4.63
C GLY A 39 1.67 9.51 3.42
N PRO A 40 1.83 10.84 3.41
CA PRO A 40 1.44 11.68 2.27
C PRO A 40 2.19 11.29 0.99
N GLU A 41 3.52 11.10 1.09
CA GLU A 41 4.36 10.77 -0.04
C GLU A 41 3.97 9.44 -0.71
N TRP A 42 3.69 8.40 0.09
CA TRP A 42 3.16 7.14 -0.42
C TRP A 42 1.82 7.32 -1.15
N THR A 43 0.94 8.13 -0.58
CA THR A 43 -0.39 8.39 -1.16
C THR A 43 -0.26 9.12 -2.50
N GLU A 44 0.64 10.09 -2.60
CA GLU A 44 0.95 10.81 -3.82
C GLU A 44 1.62 9.92 -4.87
N ALA A 45 2.60 9.11 -4.48
CA ALA A 45 3.31 8.20 -5.38
C ALA A 45 2.36 7.18 -6.04
N VAL A 46 1.39 6.65 -5.28
CA VAL A 46 0.36 5.75 -5.82
C VAL A 46 -0.61 6.52 -6.71
N ARG A 47 -1.10 7.69 -6.26
CA ARG A 47 -2.04 8.52 -7.04
C ARG A 47 -1.44 8.98 -8.38
N GLY A 48 -0.19 9.41 -8.39
CA GLY A 48 0.52 9.86 -9.59
C GLY A 48 0.67 8.76 -10.65
N ARG A 49 0.53 7.48 -10.26
CA ARG A 49 0.57 6.33 -11.16
C ARG A 49 -0.80 5.76 -11.52
N THR A 50 -1.87 6.31 -10.94
CA THR A 50 -3.24 5.91 -11.27
C THR A 50 -3.74 6.69 -12.48
N ASN A 51 -4.24 5.98 -13.49
CA ASN A 51 -4.68 6.54 -14.77
C ASN A 51 -6.20 6.62 -14.89
N THR A 52 -6.92 5.78 -14.15
CA THR A 52 -8.38 5.67 -14.21
C THR A 52 -9.02 6.06 -12.89
N ARG A 53 -10.27 6.56 -12.95
CA ARG A 53 -11.06 6.87 -11.74
C ARG A 53 -11.21 5.66 -10.82
N LEU A 54 -11.29 4.44 -11.37
CA LEU A 54 -11.36 3.21 -10.58
C LEU A 54 -10.07 2.99 -9.79
N GLU A 55 -8.91 3.15 -10.41
CA GLU A 55 -7.62 3.05 -9.72
C GLU A 55 -7.46 4.13 -8.65
N VAL A 56 -7.84 5.38 -8.94
CA VAL A 56 -7.79 6.47 -7.95
C VAL A 56 -8.62 6.11 -6.72
N VAL A 57 -9.84 5.62 -6.91
CA VAL A 57 -10.75 5.29 -5.81
C VAL A 57 -10.33 4.02 -5.07
N ALA A 58 -9.93 2.97 -5.79
CA ALA A 58 -9.64 1.66 -5.22
C ALA A 58 -8.23 1.56 -4.63
N LEU A 59 -7.24 2.24 -5.23
CA LEU A 59 -5.82 2.14 -4.86
C LEU A 59 -5.29 3.46 -4.28
N GLY A 60 -5.47 4.58 -4.99
CA GLY A 60 -4.91 5.88 -4.59
C GLY A 60 -5.48 6.39 -3.27
N ASN A 61 -6.81 6.45 -3.14
CA ASN A 61 -7.48 6.94 -1.93
C ASN A 61 -7.35 6.01 -0.72
N THR A 62 -6.99 4.75 -0.97
CA THR A 62 -6.87 3.69 0.03
C THR A 62 -5.41 3.39 0.38
N ALA A 63 -4.46 4.12 -0.23
CA ALA A 63 -3.05 4.05 0.08
C ALA A 63 -2.80 4.48 1.54
N ARG A 64 -2.18 3.62 2.33
CA ARG A 64 -1.86 3.86 3.74
C ARG A 64 -0.50 3.28 4.06
N THR A 65 0.22 3.96 4.96
CA THR A 65 1.47 3.47 5.53
C THR A 65 1.22 3.02 6.96
N SER A 66 1.96 2.01 7.40
CA SER A 66 1.94 1.51 8.78
C SER A 66 3.37 1.31 9.23
N VAL A 67 3.76 2.03 10.28
CA VAL A 67 5.12 1.97 10.85
C VAL A 67 5.03 1.26 12.20
N SER A 68 5.84 0.23 12.37
CA SER A 68 5.91 -0.57 13.59
C SER A 68 7.36 -0.77 14.01
N SER A 69 7.59 -1.33 15.21
CA SER A 69 8.94 -1.70 15.66
C SER A 69 9.61 -2.74 14.76
N ASN A 70 8.82 -3.48 13.98
CA ASN A 70 9.31 -4.54 13.11
C ASN A 70 9.50 -4.07 11.66
N GLY A 71 9.17 -2.81 11.35
CA GLY A 71 9.31 -2.30 10.01
C GLY A 71 8.17 -1.40 9.54
N ILE A 72 8.30 -1.02 8.27
CA ILE A 72 7.34 -0.21 7.53
C ILE A 72 6.58 -1.12 6.57
N THR A 73 5.25 -1.00 6.57
CA THR A 73 4.38 -1.64 5.60
C THR A 73 3.69 -0.60 4.74
N LEU A 74 3.83 -0.73 3.43
CA LEU A 74 3.10 0.04 2.44
C LEU A 74 1.85 -0.74 2.02
N LYS A 75 0.68 -0.13 2.19
CA LYS A 75 -0.62 -0.76 1.93
C LYS A 75 -1.41 0.07 0.94
N ALA A 76 -2.17 -0.61 0.10
CA ALA A 76 -3.19 -0.05 -0.77
C ALA A 76 -4.32 -1.07 -0.91
N ALA A 77 -5.53 -0.61 -1.18
CA ALA A 77 -6.74 -1.43 -1.27
C ALA A 77 -7.11 -2.24 -0.01
N THR A 78 -6.42 -2.04 1.12
CA THR A 78 -6.74 -2.72 2.39
C THR A 78 -7.85 -2.01 3.17
N VAL A 79 -8.10 -0.75 2.85
CA VAL A 79 -9.10 0.12 3.49
C VAL A 79 -10.10 0.57 2.43
N GLY A 80 -11.33 0.88 2.84
CA GLY A 80 -12.38 1.36 1.94
C GLY A 80 -13.64 0.51 2.03
N ARG A 81 -14.74 1.10 1.55
CA ARG A 81 -16.04 0.45 1.44
C ARG A 81 -16.21 -0.17 0.05
N ARG A 82 -17.06 -1.19 -0.01
CA ARG A 82 -17.56 -1.73 -1.28
C ARG A 82 -18.19 -0.60 -2.09
N LEU A 83 -17.87 -0.52 -3.37
CA LEU A 83 -18.43 0.47 -4.29
C LEU A 83 -19.88 0.12 -4.63
N THR A 84 -20.68 1.12 -4.99
CA THR A 84 -22.13 1.00 -5.25
C THR A 84 -22.48 -0.08 -6.29
N ARG A 85 -21.56 -0.43 -7.19
CA ARG A 85 -21.75 -1.45 -8.23
C ARG A 85 -21.18 -2.82 -7.86
N GLY A 86 -20.96 -3.06 -6.57
CA GLY A 86 -20.56 -4.36 -6.05
C GLY A 86 -19.06 -4.66 -6.12
N PHE A 87 -18.23 -3.75 -6.63
CA PHE A 87 -16.77 -3.90 -6.61
C PHE A 87 -16.24 -3.69 -5.19
N ASP A 88 -15.55 -4.69 -4.64
CA ASP A 88 -14.86 -4.60 -3.36
C ASP A 88 -13.35 -4.45 -3.59
N PRO A 89 -12.76 -3.27 -3.31
CA PRO A 89 -11.33 -3.06 -3.42
C PRO A 89 -10.51 -4.09 -2.65
N LYS A 90 -10.97 -4.59 -1.50
CA LYS A 90 -10.20 -5.51 -0.66
C LYS A 90 -10.03 -6.89 -1.28
N ALA A 91 -11.10 -7.39 -1.91
CA ALA A 91 -11.10 -8.71 -2.55
C ALA A 91 -10.64 -8.65 -4.02
N MET A 92 -10.89 -7.53 -4.70
CA MET A 92 -10.75 -7.41 -6.16
C MET A 92 -9.60 -6.49 -6.60
N TYR A 93 -8.71 -6.07 -5.69
CA TYR A 93 -7.62 -5.13 -6.00
C TYR A 93 -6.74 -5.60 -7.16
N ALA A 94 -6.47 -6.91 -7.29
CA ALA A 94 -5.57 -7.44 -8.30
C ALA A 94 -6.01 -7.10 -9.73
N GLY A 95 -7.33 -7.07 -9.98
CA GLY A 95 -7.87 -6.69 -11.29
C GLY A 95 -7.69 -5.21 -11.62
N VAL A 96 -7.60 -4.35 -10.59
CA VAL A 96 -7.35 -2.90 -10.77
C VAL A 96 -5.85 -2.63 -10.86
N GLU A 97 -5.05 -3.33 -10.07
CA GLU A 97 -3.59 -3.22 -10.07
C GLU A 97 -3.00 -3.69 -11.41
N PHE A 98 -3.31 -4.91 -11.83
CA PHE A 98 -2.69 -5.56 -12.99
C PHE A 98 -3.56 -5.53 -14.25
N GLY A 99 -4.80 -5.06 -14.15
CA GLY A 99 -5.73 -5.03 -15.27
C GLY A 99 -6.22 -6.42 -15.69
N ALA A 100 -6.96 -6.46 -16.79
CA ALA A 100 -7.52 -7.68 -17.35
C ALA A 100 -7.62 -7.63 -18.88
N ASN A 101 -7.90 -8.78 -19.50
CA ASN A 101 -8.29 -8.81 -20.91
C ASN A 101 -9.72 -8.26 -21.06
N ARG A 102 -9.83 -7.01 -21.53
CA ARG A 102 -11.11 -6.29 -21.66
C ARG A 102 -12.03 -6.86 -22.74
N ASN A 103 -11.47 -7.61 -23.70
CA ASN A 103 -12.21 -8.22 -24.80
C ASN A 103 -12.79 -9.59 -24.45
N GLU A 104 -12.36 -10.18 -23.33
CA GLU A 104 -12.83 -11.47 -22.85
C GLU A 104 -14.33 -11.42 -22.56
N LYS A 105 -15.07 -12.36 -23.15
CA LYS A 105 -16.49 -12.53 -22.94
C LYS A 105 -16.68 -13.70 -21.99
N THR A 106 -17.43 -13.49 -20.91
CA THR A 106 -17.84 -14.55 -19.99
C THR A 106 -19.30 -14.88 -20.27
N THR A 107 -19.57 -16.16 -20.53
CA THR A 107 -20.93 -16.68 -20.67
C THR A 107 -21.34 -17.32 -19.35
N TYR A 108 -22.46 -16.89 -18.77
CA TYR A 108 -23.01 -17.49 -17.56
C TYR A 108 -24.50 -17.76 -17.74
N GLN A 109 -25.01 -18.74 -16.99
CA GLN A 109 -26.43 -19.05 -16.97
C GLN A 109 -27.13 -18.05 -16.05
N ALA A 110 -28.14 -17.35 -16.57
CA ALA A 110 -29.02 -16.48 -15.82
C ALA A 110 -30.42 -17.08 -15.81
N ARG A 111 -31.17 -16.82 -14.74
CA ARG A 111 -32.59 -17.17 -14.65
C ARG A 111 -33.42 -15.90 -14.80
N SER A 112 -34.41 -15.93 -15.68
CA SER A 112 -35.34 -14.80 -15.86
C SER A 112 -36.24 -14.68 -14.63
N SER A 113 -36.88 -13.51 -14.47
CA SER A 113 -37.90 -13.32 -13.42
C SER A 113 -39.06 -14.31 -13.51
N LYS A 114 -39.26 -14.95 -14.68
CA LYS A 114 -40.28 -15.98 -14.94
C LYS A 114 -39.73 -17.41 -14.89
N GLY A 115 -38.51 -17.62 -14.37
CA GLY A 115 -37.94 -18.95 -14.13
C GLY A 115 -37.22 -19.62 -15.31
N LYS A 116 -37.22 -19.02 -16.50
CA LYS A 116 -36.52 -19.56 -17.68
C LYS A 116 -35.02 -19.34 -17.56
N ASN A 117 -34.22 -20.40 -17.74
CA ASN A 117 -32.77 -20.29 -17.79
C ASN A 117 -32.33 -19.85 -19.20
N TYR A 118 -31.37 -18.93 -19.28
CA TYR A 118 -30.77 -18.47 -20.53
C TYR A 118 -29.29 -18.11 -20.35
N SER A 119 -28.51 -18.32 -21.39
CA SER A 119 -27.09 -17.98 -21.41
C SER A 119 -26.88 -16.50 -21.72
N VAL A 120 -26.14 -15.81 -20.87
CA VAL A 120 -25.77 -14.40 -21.03
C VAL A 120 -24.28 -14.29 -21.29
N THR A 121 -23.93 -13.75 -22.45
CA THR A 121 -22.54 -13.47 -22.83
C THR A 121 -22.24 -11.99 -22.62
N ARG A 122 -21.35 -11.66 -21.66
CA ARG A 122 -21.00 -10.27 -21.33
C ARG A 122 -19.49 -10.08 -21.18
N ARG A 123 -19.02 -8.86 -21.43
CA ARG A 123 -17.65 -8.44 -21.07
C ARG A 123 -17.62 -7.99 -19.61
N THR A 124 -17.38 -8.93 -18.71
CA THR A 124 -17.37 -8.71 -17.26
C THR A 124 -16.17 -7.86 -16.81
N LYS A 125 -15.07 -7.88 -17.57
CA LYS A 125 -13.79 -7.22 -17.23
C LYS A 125 -13.54 -5.91 -17.98
N ALA A 126 -14.50 -5.42 -18.77
CA ALA A 126 -14.32 -4.23 -19.62
C ALA A 126 -14.02 -2.93 -18.86
N MET A 127 -14.44 -2.86 -17.58
CA MET A 127 -14.23 -1.73 -16.67
C MET A 127 -12.85 -1.71 -16.02
N LEU A 128 -12.12 -2.82 -16.09
CA LEU A 128 -10.77 -2.90 -15.54
C LEU A 128 -9.77 -2.26 -16.52
N PRO A 129 -8.62 -1.77 -16.02
CA PRO A 129 -7.50 -1.36 -16.86
C PRO A 129 -7.06 -2.49 -17.81
N ALA A 130 -6.37 -2.12 -18.89
CA ALA A 130 -5.71 -3.10 -19.74
C ALA A 130 -4.65 -3.86 -18.93
N ARG A 131 -4.43 -5.14 -19.26
CA ARG A 131 -3.47 -5.99 -18.55
C ARG A 131 -2.07 -5.39 -18.64
N ARG A 132 -1.39 -5.27 -17.50
CA ARG A 132 -0.03 -4.75 -17.37
C ARG A 132 0.78 -5.57 -16.37
N ARG A 133 2.11 -5.56 -16.53
CA ARG A 133 3.04 -6.29 -15.65
C ARG A 133 3.32 -5.56 -14.34
N SER A 134 3.37 -4.22 -14.38
CA SER A 134 3.58 -3.37 -13.22
C SER A 134 2.41 -2.42 -13.06
N GLY A 135 1.72 -2.53 -11.93
CA GLY A 135 0.60 -1.65 -11.58
C GLY A 135 1.04 -0.41 -10.79
N PRO A 136 0.10 0.47 -10.42
CA PRO A 136 0.39 1.74 -9.79
C PRO A 136 1.00 1.55 -8.41
N VAL A 137 0.50 0.58 -7.64
CA VAL A 137 1.02 0.28 -6.30
C VAL A 137 2.36 -0.42 -6.38
N TYR A 138 2.52 -1.38 -7.30
CA TYR A 138 3.78 -2.11 -7.49
C TYR A 138 4.89 -1.18 -7.96
N GLY A 139 4.60 -0.33 -8.96
CA GLY A 139 5.53 0.67 -9.46
C GLY A 139 5.87 1.75 -8.42
N ALA A 140 4.88 2.21 -7.64
CA ALA A 140 5.14 3.14 -6.54
C ALA A 140 6.01 2.50 -5.47
N ALA A 141 5.76 1.23 -5.11
CA ALA A 141 6.51 0.54 -4.09
C ALA A 141 7.99 0.38 -4.49
N ALA A 142 8.26 -0.01 -5.73
CA ALA A 142 9.64 -0.16 -6.21
C ALA A 142 10.48 1.13 -6.06
N GLU A 143 9.87 2.30 -6.23
CA GLU A 143 10.53 3.60 -6.02
C GLU A 143 10.60 3.99 -4.53
N MET A 144 9.51 3.77 -3.80
CA MET A 144 9.34 4.28 -2.44
C MET A 144 10.06 3.44 -1.38
N ILE A 145 10.27 2.15 -1.62
CA ILE A 145 10.96 1.24 -0.70
C ILE A 145 12.34 1.75 -0.27
N PRO A 146 13.29 2.06 -1.19
CA PRO A 146 14.62 2.53 -0.79
C PRO A 146 14.55 3.89 -0.08
N ARG A 147 13.67 4.80 -0.52
CA ARG A 147 13.48 6.10 0.11
C ARG A 147 12.92 5.97 1.54
N ALA A 148 11.94 5.11 1.74
CA ALA A 148 11.36 4.84 3.05
C ALA A 148 12.39 4.27 4.04
N ALA A 149 13.26 3.37 3.57
CA ALA A 149 14.33 2.80 4.38
C ALA A 149 15.37 3.86 4.80
N ALA A 150 15.79 4.70 3.86
CA ALA A 150 16.72 5.81 4.13
C ALA A 150 16.12 6.81 5.14
N LEU A 151 14.89 7.25 4.90
CA LEU A 151 14.18 8.18 5.78
C LEU A 151 14.06 7.63 7.20
N TRP A 152 13.67 6.36 7.31
CA TRP A 152 13.48 5.73 8.61
C TRP A 152 14.78 5.61 9.41
N THR A 153 15.87 5.27 8.73
CA THR A 153 17.21 5.23 9.31
C THR A 153 17.61 6.62 9.81
N GLN A 154 17.46 7.64 8.98
CA GLN A 154 17.78 9.03 9.33
C GLN A 154 16.99 9.52 10.55
N ILE A 155 15.68 9.33 10.57
CA ILE A 155 14.82 9.73 11.70
C ILE A 155 15.23 8.99 12.97
N THR A 156 15.55 7.70 12.87
CA THR A 156 15.96 6.90 14.03
C THR A 156 17.26 7.42 14.62
N VAL A 157 18.29 7.62 13.78
CA VAL A 157 19.60 8.15 14.22
C VAL A 157 19.44 9.54 14.84
N LEU A 158 18.72 10.45 14.17
CA LEU A 158 18.50 11.81 14.66
C LEU A 158 17.79 11.82 16.01
N THR A 159 16.71 11.06 16.15
CA THR A 159 15.92 11.05 17.39
C THR A 159 16.72 10.47 18.56
N ILE A 160 17.58 9.47 18.30
CA ILE A 160 18.45 8.89 19.34
C ILE A 160 19.56 9.87 19.71
N ALA A 161 20.18 10.54 18.74
CA ALA A 161 21.19 11.56 18.99
C ALA A 161 20.61 12.70 19.85
N GLU A 162 19.44 13.23 19.49
CA GLU A 162 18.71 14.25 20.28
C GLU A 162 18.42 13.75 21.71
N ALA A 163 18.01 12.49 21.87
CA ALA A 163 17.73 11.93 23.20
C ALA A 163 19.00 11.73 24.04
N ALA A 164 20.14 11.43 23.40
CA ALA A 164 21.43 11.31 24.07
C ALA A 164 22.00 12.67 24.48
N GLU A 165 21.81 13.70 23.65
CA GLU A 165 22.21 15.09 23.92
C GLU A 165 21.32 15.72 25.00
N GLY A 166 19.99 15.53 24.93
CA GLY A 166 19.04 16.01 25.93
C GLY A 166 19.23 15.38 27.32
N LYS A 167 19.80 14.17 27.40
CA LYS A 167 20.20 13.53 28.67
C LYS A 167 21.48 14.09 29.29
N LYS A 168 22.24 14.94 28.59
CA LYS A 168 23.44 15.61 29.12
C LYS A 168 23.17 17.02 29.66
N GLY A 169 21.93 17.51 29.53
CA GLY A 169 21.54 18.89 29.86
C GLY A 169 20.73 19.07 31.14
N ASP A 170 20.43 17.99 31.88
CA ASP A 170 19.82 18.01 33.22
C ASP A 170 20.82 17.48 34.26
#